data_AF-A0A936IR09-F1
#
_entry.id   AF-A0A936IR09-F1
#
_cell.length_a   1.000
_cell.length_b   1.000
_cell.length_c   1.000
_cell.angle_alpha   90.00
_cell.angle_beta   90.00
_cell.angle_gamma   90.00
#
_symmetry.space_group_name_H-M   'P 1'
#
loop_
_entity.id
_entity.type
_entity.pdbx_description
1 polymer ?
#
loop_
_entity_poly.entity_id
_entity_poly.type
_entity_poly.pdbx_seq_one_letter_code
_entity_poly.pdbx_strand_id
1 'polypeptide(L)' 'MKTIPNPKVENSKPMADPYYPAAVDRVKVAVRKLQEKRIIDAQGRRVRQDLPADMREGEDRDFGG' A
#
# COMPACT_ATOMS: atom_id res chain seq x y z
N MET A 1 19.09 7.91 37.08
CA MET A 1 17.98 7.14 36.50
C MET A 1 18.51 5.76 36.13
N LYS A 2 17.94 4.66 36.65
CA LYS A 2 18.33 3.29 36.27
C LYS A 2 17.30 2.79 35.26
N THR A 3 17.72 2.49 34.04
CA THR A 3 16.88 1.87 33.01
C THR A 3 16.68 0.40 33.35
N ILE A 4 15.43 -0.06 33.40
CA ILE A 4 15.09 -1.47 33.55
C ILE A 4 15.41 -2.15 32.21
N PRO A 5 16.23 -3.21 32.16
CA PRO A 5 16.47 -3.92 30.92
C PRO A 5 15.15 -4.53 30.45
N ASN A 6 14.68 -4.10 29.28
CA ASN A 6 13.55 -4.75 28.62
C ASN A 6 14.02 -6.15 28.22
N PRO A 7 13.42 -7.24 28.73
CA PRO A 7 13.77 -8.58 28.29
C PRO A 7 13.33 -8.69 26.84
N LYS A 8 14.24 -8.35 25.92
CA LYS A 8 14.11 -8.74 24.52
C LYS A 8 13.94 -10.24 24.56
N VAL A 9 12.79 -10.71 24.08
CA VAL A 9 12.50 -12.13 23.96
C VAL A 9 13.45 -12.67 22.89
N GLU A 10 14.68 -12.99 23.28
CA GLU A 10 15.79 -13.36 22.39
C GLU A 10 15.51 -14.65 21.61
N ASN A 11 14.41 -15.36 21.91
CA ASN A 11 14.09 -16.67 21.37
C ASN A 11 12.61 -16.90 21.06
N SER A 12 11.79 -15.86 20.83
CA SER A 12 10.45 -16.11 20.27
C SER A 12 10.63 -16.48 18.80
N LYS A 13 10.55 -17.77 18.47
CA LYS A 13 10.38 -18.21 17.08
C LYS A 13 9.22 -17.39 16.51
N PRO A 14 9.39 -16.70 15.37
CA PRO A 14 8.28 -15.97 14.77
C PRO A 14 7.16 -16.97 14.53
N MET A 15 6.09 -16.84 15.32
CA MET A 15 4.91 -17.68 15.17
C MET A 15 4.26 -17.27 13.86
N ALA A 16 4.01 -18.24 12.98
CA ALA A 16 3.31 -17.97 11.73
C ALA A 16 1.94 -17.34 12.06
N ASP A 17 1.65 -16.19 11.46
CA ASP A 17 0.38 -15.51 11.66
C ASP A 17 -0.76 -16.38 11.08
N PRO A 18 -1.71 -16.85 11.92
CA PRO A 18 -2.81 -17.69 11.47
C PRO A 18 -3.73 -17.00 10.45
N TYR A 19 -3.71 -15.66 10.38
CA TYR A 19 -4.51 -14.88 9.44
C TYR A 19 -3.79 -14.56 8.12
N TYR A 20 -2.49 -14.87 8.02
CA TYR A 20 -1.69 -14.58 6.84
C TYR A 20 -2.29 -15.16 5.54
N PRO A 21 -2.76 -16.42 5.47
CA PRO A 21 -3.37 -16.96 4.26
C PRO A 21 -4.60 -16.17 3.81
N ALA A 22 -5.48 -15.83 4.76
CA ALA A 22 -6.68 -15.04 4.47
C ALA A 22 -6.34 -13.61 4.02
N ALA A 23 -5.28 -13.01 4.56
CA ALA A 23 -4.80 -11.71 4.11
C ALA A 23 -4.28 -11.76 2.67
N VAL A 24 -3.52 -12.79 2.31
CA VAL A 24 -3.02 -13.01 0.94
C VAL A 24 -4.18 -13.10 -0.07
N ASP A 25 -5.25 -13.83 0.26
CA ASP A 25 -6.40 -13.96 -0.63
C ASP A 25 -7.17 -12.64 -0.80
N ARG A 26 -7.32 -11.86 0.27
CA ARG A 26 -7.92 -10.51 0.19
C ARG A 26 -7.09 -9.59 -0.71
N VAL A 27 -5.76 -9.64 -0.59
CA VAL A 27 -4.85 -8.85 -1.44
C VAL A 27 -5.00 -9.24 -2.90
N LYS A 28 -5.05 -10.55 -3.22
CA LYS A 28 -5.27 -11.02 -4.61
C LYS A 28 -6.58 -10.47 -5.21
N VAL A 29 -7.66 -10.52 -4.45
CA VAL A 29 -8.97 -9.97 -4.88
C VAL A 29 -8.88 -8.46 -5.12
N ALA A 30 -8.22 -7.73 -4.23
CA ALA A 30 -8.05 -6.29 -4.37
C ALA A 30 -7.20 -5.92 -5.60
N VAL A 31 -6.07 -6.61 -5.82
CA VAL A 31 -5.20 -6.42 -6.98
C VAL A 31 -5.97 -6.65 -8.28
N ARG A 32 -6.74 -7.74 -8.37
CA ARG A 32 -7.58 -8.02 -9.54
C ARG A 32 -8.58 -6.89 -9.83
N LYS A 33 -9.27 -6.37 -8.81
CA LYS A 33 -10.20 -5.24 -8.96
C LYS A 33 -9.50 -3.98 -9.46
N LEU A 34 -8.27 -3.71 -9.01
CA LEU A 34 -7.49 -2.56 -9.47
C LEU A 34 -7.04 -2.71 -10.93
N GLN A 35 -6.68 -3.92 -11.35
CA GLN A 35 -6.34 -4.24 -12.74
C GLN A 35 -7.56 -4.12 -13.66
N GLU A 36 -8.72 -4.64 -13.24
CA GLU A 36 -9.99 -4.51 -13.99
C GLU A 36 -10.39 -3.05 -14.19
N LYS A 37 -10.12 -2.19 -13.19
CA LYS A 37 -10.32 -0.74 -13.28
C LYS A 37 -9.22 0.00 -14.05
N ARG A 38 -8.22 -0.71 -14.58
CA ARG A 38 -7.03 -0.15 -15.24
C ARG A 38 -6.28 0.89 -14.40
N ILE A 39 -6.32 0.74 -13.07
CA ILE A 39 -5.58 1.60 -12.13
C ILE A 39 -4.13 1.13 -12.05
N ILE A 40 -3.90 -0.20 -12.05
CA ILE A 40 -2.58 -0.83 -12.02
C ILE A 40 -2.39 -1.80 -13.19
N ASP A 41 -1.13 -2.00 -13.60
CA ASP A 41 -0.71 -2.94 -14.64
C ASP A 41 -0.60 -4.38 -14.09
N ALA A 42 -0.20 -5.32 -14.96
CA ALA A 42 -0.02 -6.73 -14.60
C ALA A 42 1.06 -6.95 -13.53
N GLN A 43 2.01 -6.02 -13.42
CA GLN A 43 3.11 -6.01 -12.46
C GLN A 43 2.75 -5.26 -11.16
N GLY A 44 1.55 -4.70 -11.07
CA GLY A 44 1.06 -3.96 -9.90
C GLY A 44 1.50 -2.49 -9.85
N ARG A 45 2.10 -1.96 -10.92
CA ARG A 45 2.47 -0.55 -11.03
C ARG A 45 1.27 0.27 -11.50
N ARG A 46 1.15 1.52 -11.05
CA ARG A 46 0.07 2.39 -11.54
C ARG A 46 0.20 2.63 -13.05
N VAL A 47 -0.92 2.51 -13.76
CA VAL A 47 -1.02 2.72 -15.22
C VAL A 47 -0.91 4.20 -15.55
N ARG A 48 -1.60 5.07 -14.80
CA ARG A 48 -1.43 6.52 -14.88
C ARG A 48 -0.53 7.00 -13.75
N GLN A 49 0.57 7.62 -14.12
CA GLN A 49 1.52 8.25 -13.20
C GLN A 49 1.60 9.76 -13.43
N ASP A 50 0.96 10.25 -14.48
CA ASP A 50 0.86 11.67 -14.77
C ASP A 50 -0.17 12.33 -13.84
N LEU A 51 0.19 13.52 -13.35
CA LEU A 51 -0.77 14.43 -12.76
C LEU A 51 -1.76 14.85 -13.86
N PRO A 52 -3.06 14.93 -13.57
CA PRO A 52 -4.02 15.54 -14.48
C PRO A 52 -3.63 17.01 -14.73
N ALA A 53 -4.02 17.54 -15.89
CA ALA A 53 -3.50 18.81 -16.42
C ALA A 53 -3.65 19.97 -15.43
N ASP A 54 -4.79 20.05 -14.77
CA ASP A 54 -5.17 20.98 -13.70
C ASP A 54 -4.31 20.91 -12.43
N MET A 55 -3.55 19.82 -12.25
CA MET A 55 -2.66 19.62 -11.10
C MET A 55 -1.18 19.75 -11.46
N ARG A 56 -0.84 20.01 -12.73
CA ARG A 56 0.55 20.21 -13.19
C ARG A 56 1.03 21.60 -12.80
N GLU A 57 2.33 21.70 -12.50
CA GLU A 57 2.96 22.98 -12.16
C GLU A 57 3.00 23.88 -13.41
N GLY A 58 2.43 25.08 -13.32
CA GLY A 58 2.37 26.05 -14.41
C GLY A 58 1.07 26.04 -15.25
N GLU A 59 0.12 25.13 -14.97
CA GLU A 59 -1.23 25.21 -15.53
C GLU A 59 -2.18 25.99 -14.60
N ASP A 60 -3.12 26.74 -15.18
CA ASP A 60 -4.15 27.44 -14.43
C ASP A 60 -5.03 26.42 -13.70
N ARG A 61 -4.89 26.40 -12.38
CA ARG A 61 -5.67 25.51 -11.51
C ARG A 61 -7.11 26.02 -11.49
N ASP A 62 -7.99 25.38 -12.24
CA ASP A 62 -9.43 25.62 -12.16
C ASP A 62 -9.97 25.04 -10.85
N PHE A 63 -10.01 25.87 -9.81
CA PHE A 63 -10.58 25.51 -8.52
C PHE A 63 -12.12 25.53 -8.50
N GLY A 64 -12.79 25.77 -9.64
CA GLY A 64 -14.24 25.82 -9.75
C GLY A 64 -14.84 26.99 -8.96
N GLY A 65 -15.19 28.07 -9.67
CA GLY A 65 -15.96 29.20 -9.12
C GLY A 65 -17.44 28.90 -8.94
#